data_AF-A0A9D4WPK2-F1
#
_entry.id   AF-A0A9D4WPK2-F1
#
_cell.length_a   1.000
_cell.length_b   1.000
_cell.length_c   1.000
_cell.angle_alpha   90.00
_cell.angle_beta   90.00
_cell.angle_gamma   90.00
#
_symmetry.space_group_name_H-M   'P 1'
#
loop_
_entity.id
_entity.type
_entity.pdbx_description
1 polymer ?
#
loop_
_entity_poly.entity_id
_entity_poly.type
_entity_poly.pdbx_seq_one_letter_code
_entity_poly.pdbx_strand_id
1 'polypeptide(L)'
;MSHLLLRGEQPEILTGYNLMSTIYGNVTYVPRTIYANREDMLKNYARSVARNTGSVLWFSDIIQASSTAESSTFPNFMQMDASRSEGNHLQKILVVNEGAGDSVALLGIIRLVQYLSQNHLLGKQKAVKFVVDAGTGTTAIGIGLAAIFLGLPWEVHAVMLADKIDGYRKQEKHLISEFSKHFNDEFIDHDVNKEDAGIVNWVERDRPRKFGNILDGEMVVCQQIAQQTGILVDPVYTLAAWETAMLLSSQEDEEGAEVVMLHTGGTLGMFGLAQRYKNYFGMLKK
;
A
#
# COMPACT_ATOMS: atom_id res chain seq x y z
N MET A 1 6.58 -11.64 18.68
CA MET A 1 7.75 -11.04 18.01
C MET A 1 7.38 -10.86 16.54
N SER A 2 7.63 -9.68 15.96
CA SER A 2 7.42 -9.44 14.52
C SER A 2 8.59 -9.98 13.71
N HIS A 3 8.30 -10.64 12.60
CA HIS A 3 9.31 -11.09 11.63
C HIS A 3 9.16 -10.26 10.35
N LEU A 4 10.27 -9.75 9.83
CA LEU A 4 10.30 -8.88 8.64
C LEU A 4 11.18 -9.53 7.58
N LEU A 5 10.56 -9.89 6.45
CA LEU A 5 11.26 -10.47 5.30
C LEU A 5 11.57 -9.37 4.30
N LEU A 6 12.84 -8.96 4.23
CA LEU A 6 13.27 -7.85 3.38
C LEU A 6 13.87 -8.38 2.08
N ARG A 7 13.42 -7.84 0.94
CA ARG A 7 13.93 -8.23 -0.38
C ARG A 7 15.39 -7.81 -0.56
N GLY A 8 16.24 -8.75 -0.97
CA GLY A 8 17.60 -8.47 -1.42
C GLY A 8 18.66 -8.86 -0.38
N GLU A 9 19.77 -8.16 -0.42
CA GLU A 9 20.95 -8.41 0.40
C GLU A 9 20.99 -7.42 1.57
N GLN A 10 21.59 -7.85 2.68
CA GLN A 10 21.83 -6.96 3.81
C GLN A 10 22.86 -5.90 3.42
N PRO A 11 22.57 -4.59 3.61
CA PRO A 11 23.56 -3.55 3.36
C PRO A 11 24.65 -3.59 4.43
N GLU A 12 25.87 -3.17 4.04
CA GLU A 12 27.03 -3.08 4.94
C GLU A 12 26.75 -2.17 6.14
N ILE A 13 26.05 -1.06 5.90
CA ILE A 13 25.63 -0.10 6.94
C ILE A 13 24.11 0.00 6.91
N LEU A 14 23.47 -0.35 8.02
CA LEU A 14 22.02 -0.25 8.19
C LEU A 14 21.60 1.22 8.28
N THR A 15 20.74 1.67 7.36
CA THR A 15 20.14 3.01 7.38
C THR A 15 18.68 2.98 6.97
N GLY A 16 17.95 4.08 7.21
CA GLY A 16 16.57 4.25 6.79
C GLY A 16 15.68 3.09 7.26
N TYR A 17 14.90 2.53 6.34
CA TYR A 17 14.03 1.38 6.64
C TYR A 17 14.79 0.14 7.14
N ASN A 18 16.00 -0.15 6.65
CA ASN A 18 16.76 -1.32 7.12
C ASN A 18 17.17 -1.18 8.61
N LEU A 19 17.55 0.02 9.04
CA LEU A 19 17.83 0.30 10.44
C LEU A 19 16.55 0.20 11.29
N MET A 20 15.46 0.82 10.84
CA MET A 20 14.19 0.77 11.58
C MET A 20 13.68 -0.67 11.72
N SER A 21 13.73 -1.47 10.65
CA SER A 21 13.31 -2.87 10.69
C SER A 21 14.13 -3.71 11.67
N THR A 22 15.44 -3.49 11.78
CA THR A 22 16.31 -4.24 12.70
C THR A 22 16.16 -3.83 14.15
N ILE A 23 15.74 -2.59 14.42
CA ILE A 23 15.43 -2.11 15.77
C ILE A 23 14.11 -2.72 16.29
N TYR A 24 13.08 -2.79 15.44
CA TYR A 24 11.72 -3.13 15.86
C TYR A 24 11.23 -4.52 15.44
N GLY A 25 12.02 -5.28 14.68
CA GLY A 25 11.62 -6.57 14.16
C GLY A 25 12.77 -7.56 13.98
N ASN A 26 12.41 -8.83 13.86
CA ASN A 26 13.34 -9.90 13.50
C ASN A 26 13.52 -9.92 11.97
N VAL A 27 14.61 -9.36 11.49
CA VAL A 27 14.84 -9.17 10.05
C VAL A 27 15.49 -10.40 9.43
N THR A 28 14.94 -10.86 8.31
CA THR A 28 15.57 -11.83 7.42
C THR A 28 15.64 -11.23 6.02
N TYR A 29 16.85 -11.11 5.47
CA TYR A 29 17.05 -10.69 4.08
C TYR A 29 16.84 -11.88 3.15
N VAL A 30 15.98 -11.72 2.15
CA VAL A 30 15.52 -12.80 1.27
C VAL A 30 16.04 -12.55 -0.15
N PRO A 31 16.78 -13.52 -0.75
CA PRO A 31 17.23 -13.44 -2.13
C PRO A 31 16.08 -13.16 -3.11
N ARG A 32 16.37 -12.37 -4.15
CA ARG A 32 15.36 -11.94 -5.14
C ARG A 32 14.64 -13.11 -5.83
N THR A 33 15.33 -14.23 -6.02
CA THR A 33 14.78 -15.46 -6.63
C THR A 33 13.69 -16.09 -5.76
N ILE A 34 13.90 -16.13 -4.45
CA ILE A 34 12.89 -16.60 -3.48
C ILE A 34 11.78 -15.56 -3.35
N TYR A 35 12.14 -14.27 -3.28
CA TYR A 35 11.18 -13.18 -3.18
C TYR A 35 10.22 -13.10 -4.37
N ALA A 36 10.63 -13.53 -5.57
CA ALA A 36 9.76 -13.54 -6.73
C ALA A 36 8.47 -14.36 -6.52
N ASN A 37 8.52 -15.38 -5.66
CA ASN A 37 7.35 -16.15 -5.23
C ASN A 37 7.00 -15.81 -3.76
N ARG A 38 6.45 -14.61 -3.57
CA ARG A 38 6.19 -14.02 -2.23
C ARG A 38 5.25 -14.85 -1.38
N GLU A 39 4.21 -15.41 -1.99
CA GLU A 39 3.19 -16.18 -1.28
C GLU A 39 3.80 -17.44 -0.65
N ASP A 40 4.50 -18.25 -1.46
CA ASP A 40 5.17 -19.44 -0.96
C ASP A 40 6.28 -19.10 0.04
N MET A 41 7.01 -18.01 -0.20
CA MET A 41 8.04 -17.53 0.72
C MET A 41 7.46 -17.19 2.10
N LEU A 42 6.39 -16.38 2.15
CA LEU A 42 5.72 -16.01 3.40
C LEU A 42 5.12 -17.24 4.09
N LYS A 43 4.45 -18.11 3.34
CA LYS A 43 3.83 -19.35 3.84
C LYS A 43 4.84 -20.30 4.45
N ASN A 44 5.95 -20.55 3.77
CA ASN A 44 7.00 -21.45 4.25
C ASN A 44 7.73 -20.87 5.46
N TYR A 45 8.03 -19.57 5.43
CA TYR A 45 8.65 -18.91 6.58
C TYR A 45 7.73 -18.92 7.81
N ALA A 46 6.45 -18.57 7.64
CA ALA A 46 5.47 -18.58 8.73
C ALA A 46 5.32 -19.97 9.37
N ARG A 47 5.30 -21.05 8.56
CA ARG A 47 5.30 -22.43 9.06
C ARG A 47 6.57 -22.76 9.84
N SER A 48 7.72 -22.33 9.37
CA SER A 48 8.99 -22.52 10.06
C SER A 48 9.00 -21.82 11.43
N VAL A 49 8.46 -20.61 11.52
CA VAL A 49 8.33 -19.87 12.78
C VAL A 49 7.29 -20.51 13.71
N ALA A 50 6.16 -20.96 13.18
CA ALA A 50 5.08 -21.59 13.96
C ALA A 50 5.50 -22.91 14.62
N ARG A 51 6.52 -23.60 14.10
CA ARG A 51 6.98 -24.94 14.54
C ARG A 51 5.86 -26.00 14.43
N ASN A 52 6.11 -27.20 14.95
CA ASN A 52 5.19 -28.35 14.84
C ASN A 52 3.87 -28.18 15.60
N THR A 53 3.81 -27.23 16.53
CA THR A 53 2.63 -27.02 17.38
C THR A 53 1.93 -25.70 17.11
N GLY A 54 2.43 -24.80 16.25
CA GLY A 54 1.79 -23.52 15.99
C GLY A 54 0.82 -23.54 14.80
N SER A 55 0.03 -22.49 14.65
CA SER A 55 -0.84 -22.28 13.49
C SER A 55 -0.46 -21.02 12.73
N VAL A 56 -0.63 -21.05 11.41
CA VAL A 56 -0.45 -19.90 10.52
C VAL A 56 -1.83 -19.40 10.13
N LEU A 57 -2.04 -18.10 10.24
CA LEU A 57 -3.28 -17.41 9.92
C LEU A 57 -3.00 -16.34 8.88
N TRP A 58 -3.93 -16.18 7.95
CA TRP A 58 -4.03 -15.05 7.05
C TRP A 58 -5.20 -14.16 7.51
N PHE A 59 -5.22 -12.90 7.05
CA PHE A 59 -6.32 -12.02 7.40
C PHE A 59 -7.67 -12.54 6.87
N SER A 60 -7.70 -13.15 5.69
CA SER A 60 -8.89 -13.81 5.15
C SER A 60 -9.47 -14.86 6.11
N ASP A 61 -8.61 -15.66 6.74
CA ASP A 61 -9.02 -16.71 7.69
C ASP A 61 -9.72 -16.12 8.92
N ILE A 62 -9.24 -14.96 9.39
CA ILE A 62 -9.80 -14.27 10.56
C ILE A 62 -11.19 -13.72 10.22
N ILE A 63 -11.33 -13.06 9.07
CA ILE A 63 -12.60 -12.44 8.69
C ILE A 63 -13.67 -13.50 8.41
N GLN A 64 -13.31 -14.62 7.76
CA GLN A 64 -14.22 -15.73 7.52
C GLN A 64 -14.69 -16.42 8.82
N ALA A 65 -13.79 -16.57 9.80
CA ALA A 65 -14.14 -17.12 11.11
C ALA A 65 -15.10 -16.18 11.88
N SER A 66 -14.95 -14.86 11.74
CA SER A 66 -15.84 -13.88 12.35
C SER A 66 -17.22 -13.87 11.69
N SER A 67 -17.31 -13.93 10.35
CA SER A 67 -18.59 -13.91 9.64
C SER A 67 -19.43 -15.18 9.84
N THR A 68 -18.79 -16.33 10.05
CA THR A 68 -19.49 -17.60 10.37
C THR A 68 -19.99 -17.67 11.82
N ALA A 69 -19.30 -16.99 12.75
CA ALA A 69 -19.68 -16.94 14.17
C ALA A 69 -20.92 -16.06 14.46
N GLU A 70 -21.29 -15.14 13.56
CA GLU A 70 -22.47 -14.27 13.74
C GLU A 70 -23.82 -15.00 13.58
N SER A 71 -23.82 -16.29 13.19
CA SER A 71 -25.03 -17.14 13.13
C SER A 71 -25.33 -17.92 14.43
N SER A 72 -24.45 -17.86 15.43
CA SER A 72 -24.64 -18.55 16.71
C SER A 72 -24.43 -17.59 17.87
N THR A 73 -25.46 -17.47 18.72
CA THR A 73 -25.53 -16.64 19.92
C THR A 73 -24.19 -16.61 20.69
N PHE A 74 -23.52 -15.45 20.67
CA PHE A 74 -22.27 -15.22 21.41
C PHE A 74 -22.42 -15.54 22.91
N PRO A 75 -21.33 -15.98 23.55
CA PRO A 75 -20.91 -15.35 24.79
C PRO A 75 -19.67 -14.49 24.51
N ASN A 76 -19.84 -13.18 24.67
CA ASN A 76 -18.83 -12.16 24.99
C ASN A 76 -17.44 -12.24 24.33
N PHE A 77 -17.26 -11.52 23.22
CA PHE A 77 -15.96 -11.15 22.65
C PHE A 77 -15.14 -10.16 23.53
N MET A 78 -15.64 -9.79 24.71
CA MET A 78 -14.95 -8.94 25.70
C MET A 78 -14.50 -9.68 26.98
N GLN A 79 -14.54 -11.01 26.99
CA GLN A 79 -13.88 -11.81 28.01
C GLN A 79 -13.01 -12.87 27.33
N MET A 80 -11.94 -12.41 26.68
CA MET A 80 -10.78 -13.28 26.51
C MET A 80 -10.14 -13.35 27.89
N ASP A 81 -10.67 -14.24 28.73
CA ASP A 81 -10.12 -14.53 30.03
C ASP A 81 -8.61 -14.68 29.89
N ALA A 82 -7.88 -13.84 30.62
CA ALA A 82 -6.51 -14.10 31.01
C ALA A 82 -6.46 -15.28 32.01
N SER A 83 -7.29 -16.30 31.83
CA SER A 83 -7.17 -17.58 32.51
C SER A 83 -6.03 -18.31 31.82
N ARG A 84 -4.87 -18.19 32.46
CA ARG A 84 -3.68 -19.01 32.23
C ARG A 84 -4.08 -20.48 32.34
N SER A 85 -4.48 -21.10 31.23
CA SER A 85 -4.39 -22.54 31.09
C SER A 85 -2.93 -22.86 30.78
N GLU A 86 -2.22 -23.35 31.80
CA GLU A 86 -0.92 -23.98 31.66
C GLU A 86 -1.08 -25.26 30.82
N GLY A 87 -0.98 -25.13 29.50
CA GLY A 87 -1.10 -26.24 28.57
C GLY A 87 -0.82 -25.79 27.14
N ASN A 88 0.46 -25.78 26.74
CA ASN A 88 0.98 -25.45 25.41
C ASN A 88 0.39 -24.19 24.76
N HIS A 89 1.04 -23.03 24.99
CA HIS A 89 0.78 -21.82 24.22
C HIS A 89 1.04 -22.06 22.72
N LEU A 90 -0.02 -22.43 22.00
CA LEU A 90 -0.03 -22.63 20.56
C LEU A 90 0.37 -21.31 19.90
N GLN A 91 1.54 -21.25 19.26
CA GLN A 91 2.01 -20.03 18.63
C GLN A 91 1.18 -19.75 17.38
N LYS A 92 0.44 -18.64 17.37
CA LYS A 92 -0.31 -18.16 16.20
C LYS A 92 0.54 -17.17 15.43
N ILE A 93 0.81 -17.44 14.16
CA ILE A 93 1.57 -16.57 13.26
C ILE A 93 0.62 -15.95 12.26
N LEU A 94 0.41 -14.64 12.34
CA LEU A 94 -0.35 -13.89 11.35
C LEU A 94 0.58 -13.43 10.22
N VAL A 95 0.20 -13.73 8.98
CA VAL A 95 0.91 -13.26 7.78
C VAL A 95 0.29 -11.95 7.30
N VAL A 96 1.15 -10.97 7.01
CA VAL A 96 0.78 -9.69 6.39
C VAL A 96 1.51 -9.56 5.07
N ASN A 97 0.77 -9.38 3.98
CA ASN A 97 1.35 -9.28 2.65
C ASN A 97 2.13 -7.97 2.44
N GLU A 98 3.02 -7.97 1.44
CA GLU A 98 3.72 -6.75 0.98
C GLU A 98 2.70 -5.64 0.71
N GLY A 99 2.98 -4.43 1.19
CA GLY A 99 2.08 -3.28 1.03
C GLY A 99 0.70 -3.45 1.65
N ALA A 100 0.53 -4.41 2.58
CA ALA A 100 -0.77 -4.83 3.10
C ALA A 100 -1.77 -5.11 1.97
N GLY A 101 -1.32 -5.86 0.94
CA GLY A 101 -2.07 -6.22 -0.27
C GLY A 101 -3.28 -7.13 -0.08
N ASP A 102 -4.02 -6.99 1.02
CA ASP A 102 -5.18 -7.77 1.43
C ASP A 102 -6.44 -6.89 1.49
N SER A 103 -7.62 -7.46 1.23
CA SER A 103 -8.87 -6.68 1.20
C SER A 103 -9.22 -6.00 2.53
N VAL A 104 -8.77 -6.54 3.67
CA VAL A 104 -8.97 -5.90 4.98
C VAL A 104 -8.32 -4.52 5.08
N ALA A 105 -7.23 -4.28 4.35
CA ALA A 105 -6.54 -2.99 4.36
C ALA A 105 -7.43 -1.87 3.76
N LEU A 106 -8.37 -2.23 2.89
CA LEU A 106 -9.29 -1.28 2.27
C LEU A 106 -10.17 -0.57 3.31
N LEU A 107 -10.49 -1.20 4.44
CA LEU A 107 -11.25 -0.57 5.53
C LEU A 107 -10.53 0.69 6.08
N GLY A 108 -9.22 0.62 6.23
CA GLY A 108 -8.41 1.76 6.67
C GLY A 108 -8.43 2.91 5.66
N ILE A 109 -8.42 2.58 4.37
CA ILE A 109 -8.46 3.57 3.29
C ILE A 109 -9.87 4.16 3.14
N ILE A 110 -10.93 3.35 3.26
CA ILE A 110 -12.32 3.82 3.26
C ILE A 110 -12.53 4.80 4.41
N ARG A 111 -12.02 4.49 5.60
CA ARG A 111 -12.04 5.43 6.73
C ARG A 111 -11.29 6.73 6.44
N LEU A 112 -10.14 6.67 5.77
CA LEU A 112 -9.39 7.85 5.35
C LEU A 112 -10.20 8.71 4.38
N VAL A 113 -10.80 8.11 3.34
CA VAL A 113 -11.65 8.84 2.38
C VAL A 113 -12.89 9.43 3.06
N GLN A 114 -13.52 8.68 3.98
CA GLN A 114 -14.63 9.19 4.79
C GLN A 114 -14.22 10.44 5.57
N TYR A 115 -13.02 10.45 6.16
CA TYR A 115 -12.48 11.63 6.82
C TYR A 115 -12.23 12.78 5.84
N LEU A 116 -11.52 12.53 4.73
CA LEU A 116 -11.20 13.55 3.73
C LEU A 116 -12.44 14.17 3.06
N SER A 117 -13.52 13.41 2.92
CA SER A 117 -14.79 13.85 2.33
C SER A 117 -15.63 14.75 3.25
N GLN A 118 -15.16 15.03 4.47
CA GLN A 118 -15.82 15.99 5.36
C GLN A 118 -15.80 17.41 4.75
N ASN A 119 -16.87 18.17 4.97
CA ASN A 119 -17.09 19.48 4.34
C ASN A 119 -15.98 20.52 4.59
N HIS A 120 -15.25 20.41 5.70
CA HIS A 120 -14.15 21.33 6.04
C HIS A 120 -12.81 20.93 5.42
N LEU A 121 -12.75 19.78 4.74
CA LEU A 121 -11.61 19.30 3.98
C LEU A 121 -11.95 19.41 2.49
N LEU A 122 -12.24 18.30 1.82
CA LEU A 122 -12.54 18.29 0.38
C LEU A 122 -14.06 18.35 0.10
N GLY A 123 -14.87 17.96 1.08
CA GLY A 123 -16.32 17.82 0.91
C GLY A 123 -16.72 16.70 -0.05
N LYS A 124 -18.03 16.51 -0.23
CA LYS A 124 -18.58 15.42 -1.06
C LYS A 124 -19.02 15.84 -2.46
N GLN A 125 -19.19 17.13 -2.69
CA GLN A 125 -19.77 17.66 -3.94
C GLN A 125 -18.70 18.10 -4.94
N LYS A 126 -17.48 18.36 -4.47
CA LYS A 126 -16.38 18.84 -5.31
C LYS A 126 -15.78 17.69 -6.10
N ALA A 127 -15.61 17.89 -7.40
CA ALA A 127 -14.85 16.98 -8.24
C ALA A 127 -13.37 17.02 -7.84
N VAL A 128 -12.77 15.86 -7.58
CA VAL A 128 -11.37 15.74 -7.16
C VAL A 128 -10.66 14.71 -8.01
N LYS A 129 -9.50 15.06 -8.55
CA LYS A 129 -8.56 14.13 -9.18
C LYS A 129 -7.51 13.75 -8.16
N PHE A 130 -7.70 12.62 -7.48
CA PHE A 130 -6.75 12.07 -6.53
C PHE A 130 -5.56 11.47 -7.26
N VAL A 131 -4.35 11.87 -6.89
CA VAL A 131 -3.11 11.34 -7.46
C VAL A 131 -2.32 10.61 -6.38
N VAL A 132 -1.95 9.36 -6.66
CA VAL A 132 -1.23 8.51 -5.70
C VAL A 132 -0.23 7.63 -6.43
N ASP A 133 0.91 7.37 -5.81
CA ASP A 133 1.88 6.39 -6.33
C ASP A 133 1.46 4.96 -5.95
N ALA A 134 1.76 3.98 -6.82
CA ALA A 134 1.28 2.62 -6.65
C ALA A 134 2.42 1.59 -6.67
N GLY A 135 2.84 1.15 -5.48
CA GLY A 135 3.65 -0.07 -5.32
C GLY A 135 2.82 -1.32 -5.60
N THR A 136 1.92 -1.66 -4.69
CA THR A 136 0.96 -2.79 -4.81
C THR A 136 -0.41 -2.36 -5.35
N GLY A 137 -0.71 -1.06 -5.34
CA GLY A 137 -2.00 -0.51 -5.77
C GLY A 137 -3.10 -0.49 -4.69
N THR A 138 -2.90 -1.13 -3.53
CA THR A 138 -3.92 -1.24 -2.46
C THR A 138 -4.54 0.10 -2.07
N THR A 139 -3.70 1.14 -1.89
CA THR A 139 -4.17 2.49 -1.53
C THR A 139 -5.07 3.09 -2.60
N ALA A 140 -4.67 3.03 -3.87
CA ALA A 140 -5.47 3.56 -4.98
C ALA A 140 -6.83 2.85 -5.10
N ILE A 141 -6.81 1.52 -5.04
CA ILE A 141 -8.02 0.68 -5.09
C ILE A 141 -8.95 1.01 -3.92
N GLY A 142 -8.41 1.17 -2.72
CA GLY A 142 -9.19 1.58 -1.55
C GLY A 142 -9.82 2.97 -1.69
N ILE A 143 -9.11 3.94 -2.31
CA ILE A 143 -9.67 5.27 -2.55
C ILE A 143 -10.81 5.20 -3.57
N GLY A 144 -10.60 4.51 -4.70
CA GLY A 144 -11.62 4.36 -5.74
C GLY A 144 -12.87 3.66 -5.22
N LEU A 145 -12.67 2.58 -4.44
CA LEU A 145 -13.77 1.83 -3.83
C LEU A 145 -14.56 2.70 -2.84
N ALA A 146 -13.85 3.46 -2.00
CA ALA A 146 -14.49 4.36 -1.06
C ALA A 146 -15.24 5.51 -1.74
N ALA A 147 -14.72 6.03 -2.86
CA ALA A 147 -15.39 7.06 -3.64
C ALA A 147 -16.75 6.57 -4.15
N ILE A 148 -16.82 5.34 -4.65
CA ILE A 148 -18.06 4.69 -5.09
C ILE A 148 -19.03 4.54 -3.90
N PHE A 149 -18.58 3.94 -2.79
CA PHE A 149 -19.44 3.74 -1.61
C PHE A 149 -19.99 5.02 -1.02
N LEU A 150 -19.24 6.12 -1.11
CA LEU A 150 -19.61 7.41 -0.55
C LEU A 150 -20.31 8.32 -1.58
N GLY A 151 -20.47 7.87 -2.83
CA GLY A 151 -21.05 8.65 -3.93
C GLY A 151 -20.26 9.93 -4.23
N LEU A 152 -18.93 9.87 -4.15
CA LEU A 152 -18.05 11.01 -4.36
C LEU A 152 -17.72 11.14 -5.86
N PRO A 153 -17.73 12.35 -6.44
CA PRO A 153 -17.30 12.61 -7.81
C PRO A 153 -15.77 12.67 -7.90
N TRP A 154 -15.10 11.67 -7.32
CA TRP A 154 -13.65 11.62 -7.21
C TRP A 154 -13.08 10.61 -8.20
N GLU A 155 -12.07 11.02 -8.94
CA GLU A 155 -11.30 10.18 -9.86
C GLU A 155 -9.96 9.84 -9.22
N VAL A 156 -9.47 8.62 -9.42
CA VAL A 156 -8.20 8.18 -8.84
C VAL A 156 -7.19 7.88 -9.95
N HIS A 157 -6.11 8.66 -10.00
CA HIS A 157 -4.97 8.48 -10.89
C HIS A 157 -3.82 7.85 -10.10
N ALA A 158 -3.50 6.59 -10.42
CA ALA A 158 -2.50 5.82 -9.70
C ALA A 158 -1.28 5.54 -10.57
N VAL A 159 -0.12 6.09 -10.18
CA VAL A 159 1.11 5.97 -10.96
C VAL A 159 1.78 4.62 -10.69
N MET A 160 1.81 3.75 -11.69
CA MET A 160 2.34 2.39 -11.61
C MET A 160 3.86 2.38 -11.44
N LEU A 161 4.36 1.75 -10.36
CA LEU A 161 5.80 1.75 -10.04
C LEU A 161 6.50 0.40 -10.25
N ALA A 162 5.77 -0.70 -10.04
CA ALA A 162 6.38 -2.02 -9.80
C ALA A 162 6.04 -3.07 -10.84
N ASP A 163 4.83 -3.04 -11.39
CA ASP A 163 4.32 -4.02 -12.35
C ASP A 163 3.80 -3.33 -13.63
N LYS A 164 3.27 -4.13 -14.56
CA LYS A 164 2.52 -3.64 -15.72
C LYS A 164 1.03 -3.49 -15.38
N ILE A 165 0.31 -2.78 -16.24
CA ILE A 165 -1.13 -2.53 -16.09
C ILE A 165 -1.96 -3.79 -15.82
N ASP A 166 -1.63 -4.91 -16.46
CA ASP A 166 -2.34 -6.19 -16.25
C ASP A 166 -2.22 -6.70 -14.82
N GLY A 167 -1.05 -6.50 -14.19
CA GLY A 167 -0.82 -6.87 -12.78
C GLY A 167 -1.67 -6.04 -11.83
N TYR A 168 -1.73 -4.72 -12.06
CA TYR A 168 -2.57 -3.82 -11.26
C TYR A 168 -4.06 -4.07 -11.45
N ARG A 169 -4.53 -4.29 -12.69
CA ARG A 169 -5.93 -4.66 -12.97
C ARG A 169 -6.31 -5.99 -12.33
N LYS A 170 -5.40 -6.97 -12.33
CA LYS A 170 -5.61 -8.25 -11.64
C LYS A 170 -5.72 -8.05 -10.13
N GLN A 171 -4.84 -7.23 -9.54
CA GLN A 171 -4.86 -6.92 -8.12
C GLN A 171 -6.14 -6.16 -7.72
N GLU A 172 -6.57 -5.20 -8.53
CA GLU A 172 -7.82 -4.47 -8.38
C GLU A 172 -9.03 -5.42 -8.33
N LYS A 173 -9.19 -6.27 -9.35
CA LYS A 173 -10.25 -7.29 -9.39
C LYS A 173 -10.19 -8.23 -8.18
N HIS A 174 -8.99 -8.66 -7.80
CA HIS A 174 -8.78 -9.55 -6.67
C HIS A 174 -9.21 -8.90 -5.35
N LEU A 175 -8.73 -7.69 -5.05
CA LEU A 175 -9.04 -6.99 -3.80
C LEU A 175 -10.52 -6.64 -3.69
N ILE A 176 -11.14 -6.20 -4.78
CA ILE A 176 -12.58 -5.91 -4.82
C ILE A 176 -13.39 -7.18 -4.57
N SER A 177 -13.08 -8.27 -5.29
CA SER A 177 -13.80 -9.54 -5.13
C SER A 177 -13.68 -10.10 -3.71
N GLU A 178 -12.47 -10.07 -3.13
CA GLU A 178 -12.26 -10.52 -1.75
C GLU A 178 -12.94 -9.60 -0.74
N PHE A 179 -13.01 -8.29 -1.00
CA PHE A 179 -13.75 -7.37 -0.14
C PHE A 179 -15.26 -7.67 -0.16
N SER A 180 -15.87 -7.79 -1.35
CA SER A 180 -17.30 -8.11 -1.49
C SER A 180 -17.67 -9.41 -0.79
N LYS A 181 -16.85 -10.47 -0.95
CA LYS A 181 -17.09 -11.76 -0.29
C LYS A 181 -17.10 -11.66 1.23
N HIS A 182 -16.21 -10.86 1.80
CA HIS A 182 -16.03 -10.77 3.24
C HIS A 182 -17.01 -9.83 3.93
N PHE A 183 -17.49 -8.81 3.23
CA PHE A 183 -18.35 -7.77 3.81
C PHE A 183 -19.79 -7.77 3.25
N ASN A 184 -20.16 -8.82 2.51
CA ASN A 184 -21.49 -9.08 1.96
C ASN A 184 -22.11 -7.88 1.23
N ASP A 185 -21.30 -7.24 0.39
CA ASP A 185 -21.68 -6.03 -0.30
C ASP A 185 -22.10 -6.32 -1.75
N GLU A 186 -23.42 -6.32 -2.00
CA GLU A 186 -24.02 -6.49 -3.33
C GLU A 186 -23.86 -5.23 -4.21
N PHE A 187 -23.36 -4.12 -3.66
CA PHE A 187 -23.35 -2.81 -4.34
C PHE A 187 -22.37 -2.74 -5.53
N ILE A 188 -21.39 -3.65 -5.59
CA ILE A 188 -20.29 -3.58 -6.56
C ILE A 188 -20.64 -4.23 -7.91
N ASP A 189 -21.70 -5.05 -7.98
CA ASP A 189 -22.01 -5.85 -9.18
C ASP A 189 -22.57 -5.00 -10.35
N HIS A 190 -23.06 -3.79 -10.08
CA HIS A 190 -23.77 -2.99 -11.09
C HIS A 190 -22.92 -1.98 -11.88
N ASP A 191 -21.77 -1.51 -11.37
CA ASP A 191 -20.93 -0.50 -12.07
C ASP A 191 -19.54 -1.01 -12.49
N VAL A 192 -19.02 -2.07 -11.85
CA VAL A 192 -17.67 -2.63 -12.17
C VAL A 192 -17.69 -3.60 -13.36
N ASN A 193 -18.87 -4.00 -13.83
CA ASN A 193 -19.07 -4.92 -14.95
C ASN A 193 -19.02 -4.26 -16.35
N LYS A 194 -18.67 -2.97 -16.46
CA LYS A 194 -18.27 -2.39 -17.76
C LYS A 194 -16.84 -2.84 -18.04
N GLU A 195 -16.70 -3.82 -18.93
CA GLU A 195 -15.51 -4.68 -19.14
C GLU A 195 -14.14 -3.98 -19.30
N ASP A 196 -14.07 -2.64 -19.41
CA ASP A 196 -12.82 -1.88 -19.59
C ASP A 196 -12.59 -0.70 -18.62
N ALA A 197 -13.56 -0.29 -17.79
CA ALA A 197 -13.42 0.87 -16.91
C ALA A 197 -13.22 0.42 -15.45
N GLY A 198 -11.96 0.27 -15.03
CA GLY A 198 -11.63 0.05 -13.61
C GLY A 198 -12.03 1.25 -12.73
N ILE A 199 -11.96 1.07 -11.42
CA ILE A 199 -12.20 2.12 -10.42
C ILE A 199 -10.96 3.02 -10.20
N VAL A 200 -9.85 2.68 -10.86
CA VAL A 200 -8.58 3.42 -10.85
C VAL A 200 -8.10 3.68 -12.27
N ASN A 201 -7.75 4.94 -12.56
CA ASN A 201 -6.99 5.34 -13.73
C ASN A 201 -5.51 4.99 -13.51
N TRP A 202 -5.08 3.82 -13.97
CA TRP A 202 -3.68 3.39 -13.89
C TRP A 202 -2.81 4.16 -14.89
N VAL A 203 -1.81 4.90 -14.37
CA VAL A 203 -0.95 5.81 -15.14
C VAL A 203 0.46 5.24 -15.21
N GLU A 204 1.07 5.19 -16.39
CA GLU A 204 2.49 4.88 -16.53
C GLU A 204 3.35 6.05 -16.04
N ARG A 205 4.51 5.75 -15.45
CA ARG A 205 5.50 6.81 -15.18
C ARG A 205 5.92 7.47 -16.49
N ASP A 206 6.07 8.79 -16.46
CA ASP A 206 6.64 9.58 -17.56
C ASP A 206 7.96 8.97 -18.07
N ARG A 207 8.78 8.47 -17.14
CA ARG A 207 10.03 7.77 -17.43
C ARG A 207 9.99 6.33 -16.90
N PRO A 208 9.53 5.35 -17.71
CA PRO A 208 9.44 3.95 -17.32
C PRO A 208 10.79 3.37 -16.90
N ARG A 209 10.80 2.58 -15.84
CA ARG A 209 12.01 1.95 -15.29
C ARG A 209 11.68 0.78 -14.38
N LYS A 210 12.69 -0.03 -14.07
CA LYS A 210 12.56 -1.07 -13.04
C LYS A 210 12.37 -0.44 -11.66
N PHE A 211 11.46 -1.01 -10.89
CA PHE A 211 11.17 -0.59 -9.53
C PHE A 211 12.44 -0.41 -8.67
N GLY A 212 12.52 0.72 -7.95
CA GLY A 212 13.64 1.07 -7.07
C GLY A 212 14.89 1.60 -7.78
N ASN A 213 14.90 1.70 -9.11
CA ASN A 213 15.96 2.41 -9.83
C ASN A 213 15.67 3.92 -9.86
N ILE A 214 16.73 4.71 -9.70
CA ILE A 214 16.74 6.17 -9.87
C ILE A 214 17.36 6.51 -11.21
N LEU A 215 16.82 7.51 -11.91
CA LEU A 215 17.37 8.08 -13.14
C LEU A 215 18.18 9.35 -12.87
N ASP A 216 19.06 9.70 -13.82
CA ASP A 216 19.83 10.94 -13.78
C ASP A 216 18.91 12.16 -13.63
N GLY A 217 19.27 13.06 -12.71
CA GLY A 217 18.54 14.31 -12.46
C GLY A 217 17.35 14.22 -11.51
N GLU A 218 16.78 13.05 -11.23
CA GLU A 218 15.60 12.93 -10.35
C GLU A 218 15.88 13.43 -8.93
N MET A 219 17.10 13.21 -8.43
CA MET A 219 17.53 13.76 -7.13
C MET A 219 17.55 15.28 -7.10
N VAL A 220 17.91 15.93 -8.21
CA VAL A 220 17.89 17.39 -8.34
C VAL A 220 16.45 17.88 -8.36
N VAL A 221 15.55 17.18 -9.05
CA VAL A 221 14.11 17.49 -9.07
C VAL A 221 13.51 17.38 -7.66
N CYS A 222 13.78 16.28 -6.93
CA CYS A 222 13.34 16.15 -5.53
C CYS A 222 13.84 17.31 -4.65
N GLN A 223 15.11 17.71 -4.82
CA GLN A 223 15.69 18.84 -4.09
C GLN A 223 14.99 20.17 -4.42
N GLN A 224 14.70 20.42 -5.69
CA GLN A 224 14.03 21.63 -6.14
C GLN A 224 12.60 21.72 -5.58
N ILE A 225 11.84 20.62 -5.64
CA ILE A 225 10.49 20.54 -5.05
C ILE A 225 10.57 20.88 -3.56
N ALA A 226 11.46 20.24 -2.82
CA ALA A 226 11.62 20.49 -1.39
C ALA A 226 11.99 21.95 -1.06
N GLN A 227 12.84 22.58 -1.88
CA GLN A 227 13.23 23.98 -1.68
C GLN A 227 12.11 24.97 -2.00
N GLN A 228 11.26 24.65 -2.97
CA GLN A 228 10.18 25.53 -3.42
C GLN A 228 8.94 25.40 -2.54
N THR A 229 8.63 24.19 -2.05
CA THR A 229 7.36 23.88 -1.40
C THR A 229 7.50 23.52 0.08
N GLY A 230 8.71 23.21 0.54
CA GLY A 230 8.96 22.65 1.87
C GLY A 230 8.55 21.18 2.02
N ILE A 231 8.03 20.53 0.96
CA ILE A 231 7.57 19.14 0.98
C ILE A 231 8.67 18.22 0.44
N LEU A 232 9.03 17.20 1.22
CA LEU A 232 10.06 16.25 0.85
C LEU A 232 9.48 15.08 0.07
N VAL A 233 9.86 14.94 -1.20
CA VAL A 233 9.55 13.78 -2.03
C VAL A 233 10.75 12.86 -2.23
N ASP A 234 10.49 11.60 -2.53
CA ASP A 234 11.49 10.58 -2.86
C ASP A 234 11.39 10.16 -4.35
N PRO A 235 12.50 9.78 -5.00
CA PRO A 235 12.51 9.47 -6.43
C PRO A 235 11.89 8.11 -6.77
N VAL A 236 11.64 7.24 -5.78
CA VAL A 236 11.10 5.90 -6.04
C VAL A 236 9.58 5.96 -6.13
N TYR A 237 8.92 6.62 -5.17
CA TYR A 237 7.46 6.66 -5.01
C TYR A 237 6.89 8.04 -5.28
N THR A 238 7.07 8.97 -4.34
CA THR A 238 6.28 10.21 -4.28
C THR A 238 6.60 11.22 -5.38
N LEU A 239 7.80 11.19 -5.97
CA LEU A 239 8.12 11.98 -7.16
C LEU A 239 7.21 11.61 -8.34
N ALA A 240 6.88 10.32 -8.50
CA ALA A 240 6.03 9.87 -9.60
C ALA A 240 4.63 10.49 -9.52
N ALA A 241 4.03 10.46 -8.32
CA ALA A 241 2.73 11.06 -8.06
C ALA A 241 2.79 12.59 -8.19
N TRP A 242 3.89 13.22 -7.76
CA TRP A 242 4.09 14.66 -7.93
C TRP A 242 4.08 15.07 -9.41
N GLU A 243 4.85 14.38 -10.25
CA GLU A 243 4.94 14.67 -11.69
C GLU A 243 3.56 14.54 -12.36
N THR A 244 2.81 13.48 -12.06
CA THR A 244 1.45 13.30 -12.58
C THR A 244 0.47 14.36 -12.05
N ALA A 245 0.56 14.75 -10.78
CA ALA A 245 -0.28 15.79 -10.22
C ALA A 245 -0.03 17.15 -10.88
N MET A 246 1.23 17.50 -11.13
CA MET A 246 1.58 18.73 -11.84
C MET A 246 1.11 18.70 -13.30
N LEU A 247 1.22 17.55 -13.97
CA LEU A 247 0.70 17.38 -15.33
C LEU A 247 -0.81 17.61 -15.37
N LEU A 248 -1.57 16.93 -14.50
CA LEU A 248 -3.04 17.08 -14.45
C LEU A 248 -3.44 18.50 -14.10
N SER A 249 -2.77 19.16 -13.15
CA SER A 249 -3.05 20.54 -12.77
C SER A 249 -2.75 21.53 -13.90
N SER A 250 -1.78 21.23 -14.77
CA SER A 250 -1.45 22.06 -15.95
C SER A 250 -2.40 21.86 -17.14
N GLN A 251 -3.12 20.73 -17.17
CA GLN A 251 -4.06 20.34 -18.23
C GLN A 251 -5.51 20.70 -17.89
N GLU A 252 -5.77 21.37 -16.76
CA GLU A 252 -7.10 21.84 -16.43
C GLU A 252 -7.54 22.92 -17.43
N ASP A 253 -8.38 22.51 -18.38
CA ASP A 253 -9.41 23.37 -18.95
C ASP A 253 -10.44 23.70 -17.84
N GLU A 254 -11.25 24.75 -18.04
CA GLU A 254 -12.11 25.47 -17.07
C GLU A 254 -13.09 24.64 -16.18
N GLU A 255 -13.02 23.31 -16.14
CA GLU A 255 -13.95 22.37 -15.46
C GLU A 255 -13.83 22.26 -13.93
N GLY A 256 -12.93 23.00 -13.27
CA GLY A 256 -13.00 23.23 -11.82
C GLY A 256 -12.82 22.01 -10.89
N ALA A 257 -12.37 20.87 -11.40
CA ALA A 257 -11.91 19.76 -10.57
C ALA A 257 -10.62 20.14 -9.85
N GLU A 258 -10.41 19.68 -8.61
CA GLU A 258 -9.16 19.94 -7.87
C GLU A 258 -8.23 18.73 -7.92
N VAL A 259 -6.95 18.94 -8.25
CA VAL A 259 -5.93 17.88 -8.14
C VAL A 259 -5.44 17.78 -6.70
N VAL A 260 -5.57 16.60 -6.11
CA VAL A 260 -5.08 16.30 -4.75
C VAL A 260 -4.10 15.14 -4.80
N MET A 261 -2.83 15.42 -4.54
CA MET A 261 -1.82 14.37 -4.37
C MET A 261 -1.84 13.83 -2.93
N LEU A 262 -1.98 12.51 -2.78
CA LEU A 262 -1.76 11.85 -1.49
C LEU A 262 -0.27 11.54 -1.31
N HIS A 263 0.39 12.28 -0.42
CA HIS A 263 1.79 12.05 -0.09
C HIS A 263 1.98 10.79 0.78
N THR A 264 2.36 9.66 0.18
CA THR A 264 2.44 8.34 0.84
C THR A 264 3.66 8.12 1.73
N GLY A 265 4.63 9.05 1.73
CA GLY A 265 5.82 8.99 2.58
C GLY A 265 7.08 8.64 1.79
N GLY A 266 7.77 7.56 2.16
CA GLY A 266 8.93 7.04 1.41
C GLY A 266 10.29 7.67 1.71
N THR A 267 10.34 8.81 2.42
CA THR A 267 11.58 9.59 2.64
C THR A 267 12.68 8.84 3.41
N LEU A 268 12.36 7.87 4.27
CA LEU A 268 13.37 6.99 4.90
C LEU A 268 14.11 6.11 3.88
N GLY A 269 13.56 5.91 2.69
CA GLY A 269 14.23 5.22 1.59
C GLY A 269 15.47 5.99 1.09
N MET A 270 15.48 7.32 1.24
CA MET A 270 16.55 8.19 0.76
C MET A 270 17.92 7.84 1.34
N PHE A 271 17.97 7.36 2.59
CA PHE A 271 19.23 6.98 3.22
C PHE A 271 19.88 5.76 2.55
N GLY A 272 19.08 4.75 2.18
CA GLY A 272 19.58 3.60 1.43
C GLY A 272 19.98 3.96 0.00
N LEU A 273 19.23 4.86 -0.62
CA LEU A 273 19.55 5.39 -1.94
C LEU A 273 20.87 6.17 -1.94
N ALA A 274 21.15 6.94 -0.89
CA ALA A 274 22.42 7.68 -0.74
C ALA A 274 23.64 6.76 -0.69
N GLN A 275 23.52 5.57 -0.09
CA GLN A 275 24.59 4.58 -0.06
C GLN A 275 24.85 3.96 -1.44
N ARG A 276 23.78 3.68 -2.20
CA ARG A 276 23.85 3.03 -3.51
C ARG A 276 24.23 4.00 -4.62
N TYR A 277 23.75 5.23 -4.56
CA TYR A 277 23.87 6.25 -5.60
C TYR A 277 24.72 7.44 -5.12
N LYS A 278 25.92 7.13 -4.61
CA LYS A 278 26.84 8.14 -4.03
C LYS A 278 27.10 9.33 -4.94
N ASN A 279 27.12 9.14 -6.26
CA ASN A 279 27.36 10.22 -7.21
C ASN A 279 26.22 11.25 -7.20
N TYR A 280 24.95 10.82 -7.22
CA TYR A 280 23.81 11.74 -7.21
C TYR A 280 23.68 12.50 -5.88
N PHE A 281 24.00 11.84 -4.76
CA PHE A 281 23.93 12.45 -3.43
C PHE A 281 25.19 13.26 -3.08
N GLY A 282 26.35 12.88 -3.62
CA GLY A 282 27.62 13.57 -3.40
C GLY A 282 27.70 14.94 -4.08
N MET A 283 26.87 15.18 -5.10
CA MET A 283 26.70 16.47 -5.76
C MET A 283 25.88 17.47 -4.93
N LEU A 284 25.23 17.04 -3.83
CA LEU A 284 24.48 17.93 -2.93
C LEU A 284 25.36 18.76 -1.99
N LYS A 285 26.69 18.71 -2.16
CA LYS A 285 27.62 19.60 -1.47
C LYS A 285 27.34 21.04 -1.91
N LYS A 286 26.74 21.83 -1.01
CA LYS A 286 26.74 23.30 -1.10
C LYS A 286 28.13 23.83 -0.75
#